data_AF-A6GWM5-F1
#
_entry.id   AF-A6GWM5-F1
#
_cell.length_a   1.000
_cell.length_b   1.000
_cell.length_c   1.000
_cell.angle_alpha   90.00
_cell.angle_beta   90.00
_cell.angle_gamma   90.00
#
_symmetry.space_group_name_H-M   'P 1'
#
loop_
_entity.id
_entity.type
_entity.pdbx_description
1 polymer ?
#
loop_
_entity_poly.entity_id
_entity_poly.type
_entity_poly.pdbx_seq_one_letter_code
_entity_poly.pdbx_strand_id
1 'polypeptide(L)'
;MTNEDYNHQEKAYHNYLRAFYPTILFKETIYKDLYSTLIDENLTRASMGDYYYEKYLNKINENIKKIEIEITNYIEINSLKDDAKEYLLYFKPILEIKTLELLIRINQTKEPVTTDKDTYKSEVWFKVGLLFARGEMEKFYTENRKDIKDEYSAPKIAEELGNIHYQKTILATMKEYPKSNSNGNKNIYNSLERMKKIINHCNEKQINIIPEFIAKMPTE
;
A
#
# COMPACT_ATOMS: atom_id res chain seq x y z
N MET A 1 17.08 -6.84 22.92
CA MET A 1 18.18 -7.34 22.08
C MET A 1 19.44 -6.65 22.55
N THR A 2 20.48 -7.40 22.88
CA THR A 2 21.77 -6.81 23.24
C THR A 2 22.51 -6.38 21.97
N ASN A 3 23.46 -5.45 22.08
CA ASN A 3 24.30 -5.05 20.93
C ASN A 3 25.12 -6.22 20.36
N GLU A 4 25.39 -7.24 21.17
CA GLU A 4 26.09 -8.45 20.72
C GLU A 4 25.20 -9.36 19.88
N ASP A 5 23.90 -9.47 20.20
CA ASP A 5 22.93 -10.22 19.38
C ASP A 5 22.76 -9.59 17.99
N TYR A 6 22.76 -8.26 17.91
CA TYR A 6 22.67 -7.52 16.66
C TYR A 6 23.91 -7.76 15.77
N ASN A 7 25.11 -7.67 16.36
CA ASN A 7 26.36 -7.92 15.63
C ASN A 7 26.50 -9.37 15.16
N HIS A 8 26.01 -10.35 15.93
CA HIS A 8 26.03 -11.76 15.51
C HIS A 8 25.08 -12.03 14.35
N GLN A 9 23.88 -11.43 14.38
CA GLN A 9 22.89 -11.56 13.31
C GLN A 9 23.33 -10.86 12.03
N GLU A 10 23.94 -9.67 12.14
CA GLU A 10 24.52 -8.95 11.01
C GLU A 10 25.65 -9.74 10.34
N LYS A 11 26.52 -10.36 11.16
CA LYS A 11 27.62 -11.18 10.66
C LYS A 11 27.15 -12.50 10.02
N ALA A 12 26.16 -13.17 10.61
CA ALA A 12 25.56 -14.37 10.05
C ALA A 12 24.86 -14.08 8.71
N TYR A 13 24.14 -12.95 8.62
CA TYR A 13 23.49 -12.48 7.41
C TYR A 13 24.51 -12.13 6.31
N HIS A 14 25.57 -11.40 6.62
CA HIS A 14 26.64 -11.12 5.65
C HIS A 14 27.36 -12.39 5.15
N ASN A 15 27.51 -13.40 6.01
CA ASN A 15 28.10 -14.68 5.62
C ASN A 15 27.14 -15.50 4.72
N TYR A 16 25.84 -15.49 5.01
CA TYR A 16 24.81 -16.09 4.15
C TYR A 16 24.76 -15.43 2.76
N LEU A 17 24.79 -14.09 2.72
CA LEU A 17 24.82 -13.34 1.46
C LEU A 17 26.09 -13.59 0.65
N ARG A 18 27.26 -13.71 1.31
CA ARG A 18 28.52 -14.10 0.65
C ARG A 18 28.51 -15.52 0.11
N ALA A 19 27.91 -16.46 0.84
CA ALA A 19 27.88 -17.87 0.48
C ALA A 19 26.97 -18.15 -0.72
N PHE A 20 25.89 -17.39 -0.89
CA PHE A 20 24.88 -17.68 -1.91
C PHE A 20 24.83 -16.71 -3.09
N TYR A 21 25.17 -15.41 -2.95
CA TYR A 21 25.12 -14.46 -4.09
C TYR A 21 26.04 -13.23 -3.96
N PRO A 22 27.33 -13.33 -4.35
CA PRO A 22 28.32 -12.27 -4.09
C PRO A 22 28.16 -10.99 -4.92
N THR A 23 27.49 -11.00 -6.07
CA THR A 23 27.48 -9.87 -7.02
C THR A 23 26.15 -9.15 -7.17
N ILE A 24 25.03 -9.81 -6.84
CA ILE A 24 23.68 -9.29 -7.10
C ILE A 24 23.27 -8.22 -6.08
N LEU A 25 23.66 -8.39 -4.82
CA LEU A 25 23.23 -7.51 -3.72
C LEU A 25 24.20 -6.34 -3.44
N PHE A 26 25.35 -6.30 -4.11
CA PHE A 26 26.29 -5.17 -4.00
C PHE A 26 25.94 -3.98 -4.90
N LYS A 27 24.91 -4.10 -5.77
CA LYS A 27 24.33 -2.91 -6.42
C LYS A 27 23.45 -2.19 -5.39
N GLU A 28 24.01 -1.16 -4.76
CA GLU A 28 23.40 -0.34 -3.68
C GLU A 28 21.95 0.13 -3.95
N THR A 29 21.51 0.16 -5.21
CA THR A 29 20.19 0.62 -5.64
C THR A 29 19.06 -0.35 -5.29
N ILE A 30 19.25 -1.67 -5.47
CA ILE A 30 18.19 -2.66 -5.23
C ILE A 30 17.84 -2.72 -3.73
N TYR A 31 18.84 -2.58 -2.87
CA TYR A 31 18.66 -2.58 -1.43
C TYR A 31 17.89 -1.35 -0.93
N LYS A 32 18.21 -0.15 -1.44
CA LYS A 32 17.54 1.10 -1.06
C LYS A 32 16.06 1.12 -1.46
N ASP A 33 15.75 0.64 -2.66
CA ASP A 33 14.38 0.65 -3.18
C ASP A 33 13.48 -0.36 -2.45
N LEU A 34 14.00 -1.54 -2.11
CA LEU A 34 13.28 -2.52 -1.30
C LEU A 34 13.07 -2.03 0.15
N TYR A 35 14.06 -1.35 0.73
CA TYR A 35 14.00 -0.85 2.10
C TYR A 35 12.91 0.22 2.31
N SER A 36 12.69 1.12 1.34
CA SER A 36 11.73 2.21 1.44
C SER A 36 10.26 1.74 1.39
N THR A 37 9.98 0.61 0.74
CA THR A 37 8.62 0.06 0.63
C THR A 37 8.15 -0.62 1.93
N LEU A 38 9.06 -0.84 2.87
CA LEU A 38 8.86 -1.78 4.00
C LEU A 38 8.86 -1.11 5.38
N ILE A 39 9.12 0.20 5.46
CA ILE A 39 8.96 0.99 6.70
C ILE A 39 7.52 0.90 7.22
N ASP A 40 6.54 0.62 6.36
CA ASP A 40 5.12 0.49 6.72
C ASP A 40 4.72 -0.87 7.35
N GLU A 41 5.54 -1.94 7.26
CA GLU A 41 5.08 -3.32 7.60
C GLU A 41 5.74 -3.96 8.84
N ASN A 42 6.57 -3.26 9.62
CA ASN A 42 7.17 -3.78 10.87
C ASN A 42 7.93 -5.13 10.74
N LEU A 43 8.46 -5.47 9.56
CA LEU A 43 9.22 -6.71 9.34
C LEU A 43 10.71 -6.57 9.73
N THR A 44 11.30 -7.63 10.29
CA THR A 44 12.74 -7.71 10.56
C THR A 44 13.55 -7.94 9.26
N ARG A 45 14.83 -7.53 9.23
CA ARG A 45 15.71 -7.69 8.04
C ARG A 45 15.83 -9.13 7.54
N ALA A 46 15.83 -10.12 8.43
CA ALA A 46 15.84 -11.54 8.05
C ALA A 46 14.51 -11.97 7.42
N SER A 47 13.38 -11.62 8.06
CA SER A 47 12.04 -11.92 7.51
C SER A 47 11.75 -11.21 6.18
N MET A 48 12.41 -10.08 5.89
CA MET A 48 12.31 -9.40 4.59
C MET A 48 13.01 -10.18 3.49
N GLY A 49 14.22 -10.71 3.76
CA GLY A 49 14.90 -11.59 2.82
C GLY A 49 14.05 -12.81 2.48
N ASP A 50 13.50 -13.45 3.50
CA ASP A 50 12.70 -14.68 3.35
C ASP A 50 11.35 -14.42 2.65
N TYR A 51 10.64 -13.34 2.99
CA TYR A 51 9.35 -13.01 2.37
C TYR A 51 9.46 -12.71 0.88
N TYR A 52 10.45 -11.89 0.48
CA TYR A 52 10.68 -11.62 -0.94
C TYR A 52 11.24 -12.87 -1.63
N TYR A 53 12.13 -13.61 -0.96
CA TYR A 53 12.61 -14.88 -1.46
C TYR A 53 11.43 -15.79 -1.80
N GLU A 54 10.55 -16.13 -0.87
CA GLU A 54 9.40 -17.01 -1.13
C GLU A 54 8.43 -16.47 -2.19
N LYS A 55 8.10 -15.17 -2.13
CA LYS A 55 7.13 -14.54 -3.06
C LYS A 55 7.62 -14.53 -4.50
N TYR A 56 8.92 -14.31 -4.72
CA TYR A 56 9.49 -14.22 -6.05
C TYR A 56 10.10 -15.54 -6.53
N LEU A 57 10.50 -16.44 -5.62
CA LEU A 57 11.14 -17.72 -5.94
C LEU A 57 10.25 -18.58 -6.84
N ASN A 58 8.95 -18.69 -6.55
CA ASN A 58 8.04 -19.46 -7.39
C ASN A 58 7.98 -18.91 -8.82
N LYS A 59 7.86 -17.59 -8.97
CA LYS A 59 7.79 -16.93 -10.28
C LYS A 59 9.12 -16.96 -11.02
N ILE A 60 10.24 -16.87 -10.30
CA ILE A 60 11.59 -17.02 -10.85
C ILE A 60 11.76 -18.45 -11.36
N ASN A 61 11.47 -19.45 -10.53
CA ASN A 61 11.55 -20.86 -10.88
C ASN A 61 10.68 -21.21 -12.09
N GLU A 62 9.46 -20.67 -12.17
CA GLU A 62 8.60 -20.84 -13.36
C GLU A 62 9.24 -20.28 -14.64
N ASN A 63 9.85 -19.10 -14.57
CA ASN A 63 10.49 -18.51 -15.75
C ASN A 63 11.79 -19.23 -16.11
N ILE A 64 12.57 -19.66 -15.13
CA ILE A 64 13.76 -20.50 -15.35
C ILE A 64 13.36 -21.78 -16.07
N LYS A 65 12.31 -22.45 -15.59
CA LYS A 65 11.81 -23.69 -16.20
C LYS A 65 11.35 -23.46 -17.65
N LYS A 66 10.73 -22.32 -17.96
CA LYS A 66 10.37 -21.97 -19.35
C LYS A 66 11.60 -21.79 -20.22
N ILE A 67 12.62 -21.09 -19.73
CA ILE A 67 13.89 -20.90 -20.44
C ILE A 67 14.58 -22.24 -20.70
N GLU A 68 14.60 -23.13 -19.71
CA GLU A 68 15.16 -24.49 -19.86
C GLU A 68 14.45 -25.29 -20.95
N ILE A 69 13.11 -25.22 -20.99
CA ILE A 69 12.30 -25.89 -22.03
C ILE A 69 12.60 -25.30 -23.41
N GLU A 70 12.65 -23.97 -23.54
CA GLU A 70 12.96 -23.31 -24.82
C GLU A 70 14.36 -23.65 -25.33
N ILE A 71 15.36 -23.67 -24.45
CA ILE A 71 16.72 -24.07 -24.78
C ILE A 71 16.77 -25.53 -25.22
N THR A 72 16.09 -26.43 -24.50
CA THR A 72 16.06 -27.86 -24.84
C THR A 72 15.43 -28.08 -26.21
N ASN A 73 14.27 -27.47 -26.46
CA ASN A 73 13.59 -27.53 -27.75
C ASN A 73 14.49 -27.00 -28.88
N TYR A 74 15.21 -25.90 -28.64
CA TYR A 74 16.12 -25.33 -29.64
C TYR A 74 17.29 -26.27 -29.96
N ILE A 75 17.88 -26.92 -28.95
CA ILE A 75 18.95 -27.92 -29.12
C ILE A 75 18.46 -29.08 -29.97
N GLU A 76 17.28 -29.62 -29.64
CA GLU A 76 16.70 -30.78 -30.33
C GLU A 76 16.38 -30.49 -31.79
N ILE A 77 15.70 -29.36 -32.07
CA ILE A 77 15.33 -28.94 -33.42
C ILE A 77 16.56 -28.75 -34.31
N ASN A 78 17.64 -28.21 -33.75
CA ASN A 78 18.85 -27.87 -34.53
C ASN A 78 19.94 -28.96 -34.46
N SER A 79 19.70 -30.07 -33.76
CA SER A 79 20.68 -31.17 -33.57
C SER A 79 22.06 -30.65 -33.15
N LEU A 80 22.08 -29.74 -32.17
CA LEU A 80 23.33 -29.10 -31.74
C LEU A 80 24.28 -30.11 -31.10
N LYS A 81 25.58 -29.94 -31.37
CA LYS A 81 26.65 -30.77 -30.79
C LYS A 81 26.82 -30.50 -29.29
N ASP A 82 27.39 -31.46 -28.57
CA ASP A 82 27.55 -31.41 -27.10
C ASP A 82 28.24 -30.13 -26.59
N ASP A 83 29.23 -29.61 -27.33
CA ASP A 83 29.95 -28.37 -27.01
C ASP A 83 29.01 -27.15 -26.92
N ALA A 84 27.96 -27.11 -27.75
CA ALA A 84 26.97 -26.03 -27.75
C ALA A 84 25.98 -26.15 -26.58
N LYS A 85 25.71 -27.37 -26.12
CA LYS A 85 24.89 -27.64 -24.92
C LYS A 85 25.61 -27.17 -23.66
N GLU A 86 26.91 -27.42 -23.56
CA GLU A 86 27.74 -26.95 -22.45
C GLU A 86 27.80 -25.41 -22.40
N TYR A 87 27.93 -24.78 -23.58
CA TYR A 87 27.88 -23.32 -23.70
C TYR A 87 26.52 -22.75 -23.24
N LEU A 88 25.40 -23.37 -23.61
CA LEU A 88 24.06 -22.94 -23.17
C LEU A 88 23.86 -23.06 -21.65
N LEU A 89 24.36 -24.14 -21.04
CA LEU A 89 24.34 -24.33 -19.59
C LEU A 89 25.20 -23.27 -18.87
N TYR A 90 26.31 -22.83 -19.47
CA TYR A 90 27.14 -21.76 -18.94
C TYR A 90 26.40 -20.40 -18.86
N PHE A 91 25.48 -20.11 -19.79
CA PHE A 91 24.70 -18.85 -19.77
C PHE A 91 23.48 -18.87 -18.85
N LYS A 92 23.08 -20.03 -18.33
CA LYS A 92 21.90 -20.16 -17.46
C LYS A 92 21.91 -19.15 -16.29
N PRO A 93 23.00 -19.01 -15.51
CA PRO A 93 23.04 -18.01 -14.42
C PRO A 93 22.90 -16.57 -14.91
N ILE A 94 23.40 -16.25 -16.11
CA ILE A 94 23.32 -14.91 -16.70
C ILE A 94 21.87 -14.59 -17.10
N LEU A 95 21.15 -15.58 -17.65
CA LEU A 95 19.75 -15.45 -18.01
C LEU A 95 18.88 -15.29 -16.76
N GLU A 96 19.14 -16.07 -15.71
CA GLU A 96 18.48 -15.96 -14.40
C GLU A 96 18.59 -14.54 -13.83
N ILE A 97 19.78 -13.95 -13.85
CA ILE A 97 20.03 -12.58 -13.41
C ILE A 97 19.24 -11.57 -14.25
N LYS A 98 19.26 -11.69 -15.58
CA LYS A 98 18.51 -10.78 -16.46
C LYS A 98 17.02 -10.87 -16.24
N THR A 99 16.48 -12.07 -16.01
CA THR A 99 15.07 -12.29 -15.68
C THR A 99 14.70 -11.64 -14.36
N LEU A 100 15.54 -11.78 -13.33
CA LEU A 100 15.39 -11.10 -12.05
C LEU A 100 15.39 -9.57 -12.20
N GLU A 101 16.37 -9.01 -12.91
CA GLU A 101 16.46 -7.57 -13.17
C GLU A 101 15.21 -7.05 -13.92
N LEU A 102 14.72 -7.81 -14.89
CA LEU A 102 13.47 -7.50 -15.61
C LEU A 102 12.24 -7.57 -14.72
N LEU A 103 12.11 -8.59 -13.87
CA LEU A 103 10.99 -8.72 -12.93
C LEU A 103 10.98 -7.58 -11.91
N ILE A 104 12.16 -7.23 -11.37
CA ILE A 104 12.31 -6.08 -10.48
C ILE A 104 11.89 -4.80 -11.21
N ARG A 105 12.41 -4.56 -12.42
CA ARG A 105 12.00 -3.40 -13.23
C ARG A 105 10.52 -3.37 -13.51
N ILE A 106 9.90 -4.49 -13.91
CA ILE A 106 8.45 -4.58 -14.17
C ILE A 106 7.65 -4.30 -12.90
N ASN A 107 8.13 -4.70 -11.73
CA ASN A 107 7.47 -4.40 -10.46
C ASN A 107 7.75 -2.98 -9.95
N GLN A 108 8.86 -2.36 -10.35
CA GLN A 108 9.18 -0.95 -10.06
C GLN A 108 8.46 0.00 -11.03
N THR A 109 8.26 -0.39 -12.30
CA THR A 109 7.52 0.38 -13.31
C THR A 109 6.02 0.11 -13.28
N LYS A 110 5.60 -1.00 -12.68
CA LYS A 110 4.33 -1.03 -11.98
C LYS A 110 4.48 -0.23 -10.70
N GLU A 111 4.51 1.11 -10.82
CA GLU A 111 3.70 1.84 -9.84
C GLU A 111 2.36 1.10 -9.78
N PRO A 112 1.79 0.85 -8.59
CA PRO A 112 0.43 0.36 -8.55
C PRO A 112 -0.31 1.26 -9.52
N VAL A 113 -0.92 0.66 -10.55
CA VAL A 113 -1.95 1.37 -11.29
C VAL A 113 -3.00 1.57 -10.22
N THR A 114 -2.85 2.64 -9.42
CA THR A 114 -3.94 3.35 -8.82
C THR A 114 -4.72 3.73 -10.05
N THR A 115 -5.63 2.85 -10.46
CA THR A 115 -6.81 3.30 -11.14
C THR A 115 -7.19 4.58 -10.41
N ASP A 116 -7.32 5.67 -11.14
CA ASP A 116 -7.73 7.01 -10.70
C ASP A 116 -8.91 6.99 -9.69
N LYS A 117 -9.59 5.84 -9.59
CA LYS A 117 -10.51 5.42 -8.54
C LYS A 117 -10.18 5.89 -7.13
N ASP A 118 -8.94 5.98 -6.63
CA ASP A 118 -8.70 6.18 -5.18
C ASP A 118 -8.04 7.50 -4.76
N THR A 119 -7.79 8.43 -5.69
CA THR A 119 -7.20 9.76 -5.39
C THR A 119 -7.99 10.51 -4.31
N TYR A 120 -9.30 10.29 -4.28
CA TYR A 120 -10.21 10.88 -3.30
C TYR A 120 -9.92 10.50 -1.84
N LYS A 121 -9.20 9.40 -1.57
CA LYS A 121 -8.91 8.95 -0.20
C LYS A 121 -8.03 9.94 0.57
N SER A 122 -7.27 10.76 -0.14
CA SER A 122 -6.45 11.82 0.45
C SER A 122 -7.25 13.10 0.81
N GLU A 123 -8.45 13.25 0.24
CA GLU A 123 -9.28 14.45 0.37
C GLU A 123 -9.85 14.64 1.78
N VAL A 124 -9.93 15.91 2.20
CA VAL A 124 -10.46 16.29 3.53
C VAL A 124 -11.88 15.78 3.74
N TRP A 125 -12.76 15.92 2.73
CA TRP A 125 -14.16 15.49 2.86
C TRP A 125 -14.28 13.98 3.08
N PHE A 126 -13.36 13.19 2.50
CA PHE A 126 -13.40 11.74 2.61
C PHE A 126 -12.94 11.31 4.00
N LYS A 127 -11.81 11.85 4.48
CA LYS A 127 -11.28 11.58 5.82
C LYS A 127 -12.29 11.98 6.91
N VAL A 128 -12.87 13.16 6.81
CA VAL A 128 -13.93 13.60 7.75
C VAL A 128 -15.17 12.71 7.61
N GLY A 129 -15.55 12.34 6.39
CA GLY A 129 -16.69 11.47 6.14
C GLY A 129 -16.58 10.09 6.76
N LEU A 130 -15.37 9.51 6.79
CA LEU A 130 -15.12 8.26 7.49
C LEU A 130 -15.38 8.37 9.01
N LEU A 131 -14.98 9.49 9.63
CA LEU A 131 -15.24 9.72 11.05
C LEU A 131 -16.75 9.76 11.34
N PHE A 132 -17.51 10.43 10.48
CA PHE A 132 -18.98 10.45 10.57
C PHE A 132 -19.58 9.07 10.34
N ALA A 133 -19.11 8.34 9.33
CA ALA A 133 -19.63 7.01 9.00
C ALA A 133 -19.40 5.99 10.11
N ARG A 134 -18.30 6.11 10.86
CA ARG A 134 -17.97 5.23 11.99
C ARG A 134 -18.61 5.64 13.33
N GLY A 135 -19.30 6.79 13.36
CA GLY A 135 -19.85 7.36 14.60
C GLY A 135 -18.81 7.99 15.52
N GLU A 136 -17.54 8.11 15.10
CA GLU A 136 -16.48 8.76 15.89
C GLU A 136 -16.80 10.24 16.18
N MET A 137 -17.65 10.85 15.34
CA MET A 137 -18.12 12.22 15.53
C MET A 137 -19.26 12.35 16.55
N GLU A 138 -19.94 11.26 16.95
CA GLU A 138 -21.12 11.32 17.82
C GLU A 138 -20.84 11.89 19.20
N LYS A 139 -19.66 11.58 19.78
CA LYS A 139 -19.24 12.13 21.08
C LYS A 139 -19.30 13.67 21.11
N PHE A 140 -19.04 14.31 19.98
CA PHE A 140 -19.11 15.77 19.86
C PHE A 140 -20.54 16.32 19.70
N TYR A 141 -21.53 15.47 19.44
CA TYR A 141 -22.95 15.82 19.33
C TYR A 141 -23.72 15.56 20.62
N THR A 142 -23.58 14.38 21.23
CA THR A 142 -24.37 13.97 22.38
C THR A 142 -24.05 14.79 23.63
N GLU A 143 -22.79 15.20 23.79
CA GLU A 143 -22.35 16.04 24.91
C GLU A 143 -22.78 17.52 24.76
N ASN A 144 -23.30 17.94 23.59
CA ASN A 144 -23.57 19.34 23.24
C ASN A 144 -25.04 19.67 22.91
N ARG A 145 -26.01 18.78 23.18
CA ARG A 145 -27.43 18.99 22.82
C ARG A 145 -28.18 20.04 23.67
N LYS A 146 -27.62 20.54 24.76
CA LYS A 146 -28.18 21.64 25.56
C LYS A 146 -27.09 22.66 25.80
N ASP A 147 -27.16 23.77 25.08
CA ASP A 147 -26.28 24.93 25.20
C ASP A 147 -24.82 24.59 24.88
N ILE A 148 -24.40 24.86 23.63
CA ILE A 148 -23.03 24.62 23.12
C ILE A 148 -22.03 25.13 24.15
N LYS A 149 -21.46 24.23 24.95
CA LYS A 149 -20.30 24.55 25.76
C LYS A 149 -19.18 24.83 24.75
N ASP A 150 -18.46 25.93 24.93
CA ASP A 150 -17.34 26.37 24.09
C ASP A 150 -16.23 25.32 23.91
N GLU A 151 -16.33 24.17 24.58
CA GLU A 151 -15.35 23.10 24.66
C GLU A 151 -15.21 22.29 23.36
N TYR A 152 -16.25 22.20 22.51
CA TYR A 152 -16.19 21.37 21.28
C TYR A 152 -16.59 22.14 20.01
N SER A 153 -15.87 23.24 19.75
CA SER A 153 -15.96 23.94 18.47
C SER A 153 -15.29 23.13 17.35
N ALA A 154 -15.73 23.29 16.10
CA ALA A 154 -15.11 22.63 14.96
C ALA A 154 -13.57 22.83 14.85
N PRO A 155 -12.99 24.00 15.21
CA PRO A 155 -11.54 24.13 15.34
C PRO A 155 -10.91 23.16 16.33
N LYS A 156 -11.49 23.00 17.53
CA LYS A 156 -10.96 22.11 18.58
C LYS A 156 -11.05 20.64 18.16
N ILE A 157 -12.14 20.26 17.49
CA ILE A 157 -12.27 18.90 16.94
C ILE A 157 -11.21 18.67 15.84
N ALA A 158 -11.01 19.64 14.96
CA ALA A 158 -9.99 19.55 13.91
C ALA A 158 -8.57 19.43 14.48
N GLU A 159 -8.28 20.13 15.59
CA GLU A 159 -7.03 20.04 16.33
C GLU A 159 -6.86 18.67 17.03
N GLU A 160 -7.90 18.15 17.69
CA GLU A 160 -7.89 16.80 18.29
C GLU A 160 -7.64 15.70 17.24
N LEU A 161 -8.16 15.89 16.02
CA LEU A 161 -7.93 14.99 14.87
C LEU A 161 -6.58 15.22 14.17
N GLY A 162 -5.75 16.13 14.68
CA GLY A 162 -4.41 16.44 14.15
C GLY A 162 -4.39 17.17 12.82
N ASN A 163 -5.51 17.77 12.37
CA ASN A 163 -5.57 18.50 11.11
C ASN A 163 -6.59 19.65 11.12
N ILE A 164 -6.08 20.87 11.33
CA ILE A 164 -6.90 22.10 11.38
C ILE A 164 -7.72 22.36 10.11
N HIS A 165 -7.32 21.83 8.96
CA HIS A 165 -8.05 22.02 7.69
C HIS A 165 -9.40 21.29 7.67
N TYR A 166 -9.65 20.37 8.60
CA TYR A 166 -10.94 19.70 8.72
C TYR A 166 -12.06 20.61 9.22
N GLN A 167 -11.72 21.72 9.89
CA GLN A 167 -12.66 22.62 10.56
C GLN A 167 -13.89 22.97 9.70
N LYS A 168 -13.68 23.39 8.44
CA LYS A 168 -14.79 23.86 7.60
C LYS A 168 -15.74 22.73 7.19
N THR A 169 -15.20 21.54 6.92
CA THR A 169 -15.97 20.34 6.56
C THR A 169 -16.71 19.79 7.77
N ILE A 170 -16.04 19.73 8.93
CA ILE A 170 -16.66 19.35 10.21
C ILE A 170 -17.82 20.30 10.51
N LEU A 171 -17.60 21.61 10.51
CA LEU A 171 -18.64 22.60 10.82
C LEU A 171 -19.83 22.49 9.87
N ALA A 172 -19.59 22.43 8.56
CA ALA A 172 -20.66 22.37 7.56
C ALA A 172 -21.48 21.08 7.65
N THR A 173 -20.82 19.94 7.93
CA THR A 173 -21.49 18.64 8.11
C THR A 173 -22.23 18.59 9.45
N MET A 174 -21.63 19.13 10.52
CA MET A 174 -22.24 19.17 11.85
C MET A 174 -23.49 20.04 11.91
N LYS A 175 -23.46 21.19 11.26
CA LYS A 175 -24.57 22.14 11.19
C LYS A 175 -25.51 21.89 10.01
N GLU A 176 -25.27 20.82 9.25
CA GLU A 176 -26.10 20.41 8.10
C GLU A 176 -26.36 21.56 7.12
N TYR A 177 -25.32 22.32 6.77
CA TYR A 177 -25.49 23.46 5.88
C TYR A 177 -26.13 23.04 4.55
N PRO A 178 -27.19 23.74 4.09
CA PRO A 178 -27.85 23.42 2.83
C PRO A 178 -26.96 23.76 1.64
N LYS A 179 -27.22 23.17 0.46
CA LYS A 179 -26.46 23.43 -0.77
C LYS A 179 -26.38 24.92 -1.16
N SER A 180 -27.38 25.73 -0.78
CA SER A 180 -27.42 27.18 -1.03
C SER A 180 -26.49 28.00 -0.12
N ASN A 181 -25.98 27.42 0.98
CA ASN A 181 -25.01 28.08 1.83
C ASN A 181 -23.64 28.15 1.13
N SER A 182 -22.87 29.23 1.35
CA SER A 182 -21.52 29.39 0.78
C SER A 182 -20.53 28.29 1.17
N ASN A 183 -20.80 27.55 2.25
CA ASN A 183 -20.05 26.37 2.68
C ASN A 183 -20.85 25.06 2.54
N GLY A 184 -22.03 25.08 1.90
CA GLY A 184 -22.88 23.91 1.72
C GLY A 184 -22.20 22.78 0.95
N ASN A 185 -21.31 23.11 0.01
CA ASN A 185 -20.51 22.13 -0.72
C ASN A 185 -19.51 21.34 0.14
N LYS A 186 -19.27 21.75 1.39
CA LYS A 186 -18.41 21.04 2.36
C LYS A 186 -19.18 20.11 3.28
N ASN A 187 -20.51 20.25 3.34
CA ASN A 187 -21.36 19.29 4.03
C ASN A 187 -21.35 17.98 3.23
N ILE A 188 -20.91 16.89 3.86
CA ILE A 188 -20.72 15.59 3.21
C ILE A 188 -22.06 15.01 2.74
N TYR A 189 -23.15 15.27 3.48
CA TYR A 189 -24.50 14.80 3.17
C TYR A 189 -25.11 15.48 1.92
N ASN A 190 -24.52 16.56 1.42
CA ASN A 190 -24.99 17.23 0.21
C ASN A 190 -24.53 16.55 -1.09
N SER A 191 -23.65 15.53 -1.04
CA SER A 191 -23.09 14.87 -2.22
C SER A 191 -23.27 13.36 -2.16
N LEU A 192 -24.18 12.86 -3.01
CA LEU A 192 -24.43 11.42 -3.17
C LEU A 192 -23.16 10.66 -3.55
N GLU A 193 -22.37 11.21 -4.48
CA GLU A 193 -21.12 10.59 -4.94
C GLU A 193 -20.11 10.42 -3.80
N ARG A 194 -19.93 11.45 -2.97
CA ARG A 194 -19.03 11.40 -1.80
C ARG A 194 -19.47 10.36 -0.79
N MET A 195 -20.77 10.31 -0.49
CA MET A 195 -21.32 9.30 0.43
C MET A 195 -21.14 7.88 -0.13
N LYS A 196 -21.42 7.65 -1.42
CA LYS A 196 -21.18 6.35 -2.08
C LYS A 196 -19.71 5.92 -1.98
N LYS A 197 -18.76 6.84 -2.20
CA LYS A 197 -17.31 6.57 -2.04
C LYS A 197 -16.95 6.16 -0.61
N ILE A 198 -17.48 6.85 0.40
CA ILE A 198 -17.27 6.52 1.82
C ILE A 198 -17.85 5.14 2.16
N ILE A 199 -19.10 4.89 1.77
CA ILE A 199 -19.79 3.62 2.04
C ILE A 199 -19.06 2.45 1.38
N ASN A 200 -18.69 2.59 0.10
CA ASN A 200 -17.95 1.56 -0.61
C ASN A 200 -16.61 1.26 0.07
N HIS A 201 -15.88 2.30 0.48
CA HIS A 201 -14.63 2.11 1.21
C HIS A 201 -14.82 1.37 2.54
N CYS A 202 -15.85 1.73 3.31
CA CYS A 202 -16.16 1.05 4.56
C CYS A 202 -16.50 -0.43 4.31
N ASN A 203 -17.31 -0.72 3.28
CA ASN A 203 -17.66 -2.10 2.92
C ASN A 203 -16.44 -2.92 2.49
N GLU A 204 -15.59 -2.37 1.62
CA GLU A 204 -14.33 -3.01 1.17
C GLU A 204 -13.39 -3.32 2.33
N LYS A 205 -13.35 -2.45 3.34
CA LYS A 205 -12.50 -2.59 4.52
C LYS A 205 -13.19 -3.23 5.73
N GLN A 206 -14.42 -3.71 5.56
CA GLN A 206 -15.23 -4.30 6.64
C GLN A 206 -15.36 -3.38 7.88
N ILE A 207 -15.43 -2.07 7.64
CA ILE A 207 -15.66 -1.05 8.66
C ILE A 207 -17.16 -0.93 8.89
N ASN A 208 -17.59 -1.05 10.15
CA ASN A 208 -18.99 -0.86 10.52
C ASN A 208 -19.43 0.59 10.27
N ILE A 209 -20.59 0.77 9.63
CA ILE A 209 -21.19 2.08 9.35
C ILE A 209 -22.39 2.28 10.26
N ILE A 210 -22.47 3.41 10.96
CA ILE A 210 -23.62 3.73 11.81
C ILE A 210 -24.88 3.98 10.95
N PRO A 211 -26.07 3.46 11.34
CA PRO A 211 -27.30 3.62 10.58
C PRO A 211 -27.67 5.08 10.26
N GLU A 212 -27.38 5.99 11.18
CA GLU A 212 -27.65 7.42 11.08
C GLU A 212 -26.92 8.07 9.91
N PHE A 213 -25.72 7.57 9.57
CA PHE A 213 -24.97 8.07 8.41
C PHE A 213 -25.66 7.68 7.10
N ILE A 214 -26.15 6.44 7.00
CA ILE A 214 -26.85 5.92 5.82
C ILE A 214 -28.20 6.62 5.64
N ALA A 215 -28.92 6.86 6.74
CA ALA A 215 -30.22 7.52 6.75
C ALA A 215 -30.18 8.96 6.19
N LYS A 216 -29.01 9.60 6.17
CA LYS A 216 -28.79 10.95 5.62
C LYS A 216 -28.39 10.97 4.15
N MET A 217 -28.41 9.83 3.44
CA MET A 217 -28.12 9.83 2.01
C MET A 217 -29.13 10.71 1.25
N PRO A 218 -28.67 11.63 0.40
CA PRO A 218 -29.56 12.44 -0.42
C PRO A 218 -30.27 11.55 -1.47
N THR A 219 -31.56 11.80 -1.68
CA THR A 219 -32.32 11.21 -2.79
C THR A 219 -31.90 11.84 -4.13
N GLU A 220 -31.92 11.06 -5.20
CA GLU A 220 -31.66 11.53 -6.58
C GLU A 220 -32.70 12.56 -7.06
#